data_AF-A0A935KDG1-F1
#
_entry.id   AF-A0A935KDG1-F1
#
_cell.length_a   1.000
_cell.length_b   1.000
_cell.length_c   1.000
_cell.angle_alpha   90.00
_cell.angle_beta   90.00
_cell.angle_gamma   90.00
#
_symmetry.space_group_name_H-M   'P 1'
#
loop_
_entity.id
_entity.type
_entity.pdbx_description
1 polymer ?
#
loop_
_entity_poly.entity_id
_entity_poly.type
_entity_poly.pdbx_seq_one_letter_code
_entity_poly.pdbx_strand_id
1 'polypeptide(L)'
;MPDVDRHAVSSWVPPARALFVVAAMLATTPTLAQQANGTLQANGRAAKLEHAIAVEVDSATEPGYLDVVVVLSDRRLSAAQARDAAGLEAMSRRDGLAALRVVLNPDARVMSAEPLHPAFTTFVSSALWVRFEPTAYDEKRIAGRLRTPGPQNEFRQQWSYEVSFSAPIVLDPDATTVPRR
;
A
#
# COMPACT_ATOMS: atom_id res chain seq x y z
N MET A 1 16.91 79.03 53.09
CA MET A 1 15.47 79.29 52.89
C MET A 1 15.38 80.39 51.85
N PRO A 2 14.69 80.25 50.70
CA PRO A 2 13.90 79.14 50.11
C PRO A 2 14.75 78.46 48.98
N ASP A 3 14.31 77.65 48.02
CA ASP A 3 13.01 77.17 47.55
C ASP A 3 13.21 75.82 46.82
N VAL A 4 12.09 75.17 46.59
CA VAL A 4 11.80 73.84 46.04
C VAL A 4 12.12 73.71 44.55
N ASP A 5 12.56 72.52 44.09
CA ASP A 5 11.92 71.71 43.02
C ASP A 5 12.83 70.55 42.59
N ARG A 6 12.43 69.29 42.89
CA ARG A 6 11.78 68.32 41.99
C ARG A 6 12.60 67.99 40.74
N HIS A 7 12.93 66.71 40.54
CA HIS A 7 12.51 65.91 39.36
C HIS A 7 13.04 64.46 39.44
N ALA A 8 12.11 63.51 39.24
CA ALA A 8 12.21 62.16 38.66
C ALA A 8 13.33 61.21 39.18
N VAL A 9 13.06 60.18 39.99
CA VAL A 9 12.30 58.93 39.75
C VAL A 9 12.79 58.08 38.56
N SER A 10 13.65 57.12 38.92
CA SER A 10 13.51 55.67 38.73
C SER A 10 13.57 55.02 37.34
N SER A 11 14.42 53.99 37.33
CA SER A 11 14.33 52.71 36.64
C SER A 11 15.04 52.57 35.29
N TRP A 12 16.31 52.15 35.38
CA TRP A 12 17.05 51.56 34.27
C TRP A 12 16.90 50.04 34.35
N VAL A 13 16.17 49.45 33.41
CA VAL A 13 16.01 48.01 33.24
C VAL A 13 17.11 47.50 32.30
N PRO A 14 17.92 46.49 32.67
CA PRO A 14 18.91 45.94 31.76
C PRO A 14 18.27 45.06 30.68
N PRO A 15 18.79 45.01 29.44
CA PRO A 15 18.21 44.23 28.36
C PRO A 15 18.49 42.72 28.54
N ALA A 16 17.41 41.93 28.51
CA ALA A 16 17.44 40.47 28.52
C ALA A 16 18.10 39.95 27.23
N ARG A 17 19.14 39.13 27.41
CA ARG A 17 19.81 38.38 26.34
C ARG A 17 18.87 37.28 25.84
N ALA A 18 18.35 37.45 24.62
CA ALA A 18 17.57 36.42 23.93
C ALA A 18 18.49 35.26 23.51
N LEU A 19 18.27 34.08 24.10
CA LEU A 19 18.80 32.82 23.60
C LEU A 19 17.98 32.38 22.38
N PHE A 20 18.60 32.43 21.20
CA PHE A 20 18.06 31.76 20.01
C PHE A 20 18.34 30.26 20.11
N VAL A 21 17.32 29.48 20.46
CA VAL A 21 17.33 28.02 20.30
C VAL A 21 16.93 27.72 18.87
N VAL A 22 17.89 27.31 18.05
CA VAL A 22 17.63 26.78 16.71
C VAL A 22 17.09 25.36 16.87
N ALA A 23 15.76 25.23 16.84
CA ALA A 23 15.09 23.93 16.77
C ALA A 23 15.27 23.34 15.36
N ALA A 24 16.19 22.39 15.22
CA ALA A 24 16.30 21.58 14.01
C ALA A 24 15.06 20.67 13.92
N MET A 25 14.07 21.06 13.11
CA MET A 25 12.97 20.19 12.73
C MET A 25 13.52 19.06 11.85
N LEU A 26 13.65 17.88 12.45
CA LEU A 26 13.83 16.62 11.71
C LEU A 26 12.58 16.42 10.86
N ALA A 27 12.67 16.69 9.56
CA ALA A 27 11.64 16.33 8.60
C ALA A 27 11.59 14.79 8.51
N THR A 28 10.67 14.17 9.24
CA THR A 28 10.30 12.78 9.02
C THR A 28 9.52 12.70 7.72
N THR A 29 10.18 12.30 6.63
CA THR A 29 9.46 11.92 5.41
C THR A 29 8.52 10.77 5.78
N PRO A 30 7.20 10.89 5.59
CA PRO A 30 6.29 9.79 5.86
C PRO A 30 6.69 8.64 4.94
N THR A 31 7.23 7.58 5.51
CA THR A 31 7.40 6.31 4.80
C THR A 31 5.99 5.88 4.41
N LEU A 32 5.62 6.05 3.13
CA LEU A 32 4.33 5.59 2.62
C LEU A 32 4.25 4.09 2.89
N ALA A 33 3.42 3.72 3.85
CA ALA A 33 3.34 2.35 4.35
C ALA A 33 2.98 1.41 3.19
N GLN A 34 3.89 0.50 2.86
CA GLN A 34 3.71 -0.66 1.98
C GLN A 34 3.45 -1.89 2.85
N GLN A 35 2.29 -1.89 3.51
CA GLN A 35 1.98 -2.83 4.58
C GLN A 35 0.72 -3.61 4.23
N ALA A 36 0.80 -4.92 4.47
CA ALA A 36 -0.35 -5.80 4.53
C ALA A 36 -0.41 -6.41 5.93
N ASN A 37 -1.61 -6.77 6.37
CA ASN A 37 -1.82 -7.57 7.56
C ASN A 37 -2.98 -8.51 7.28
N GLY A 38 -2.66 -9.80 7.19
CA GLY A 38 -3.64 -10.83 6.94
C GLY A 38 -3.01 -12.17 6.68
N THR A 39 -3.85 -13.12 6.31
CA THR A 39 -3.42 -14.50 6.06
C THR A 39 -4.09 -15.03 4.81
N LEU A 40 -3.31 -15.74 4.00
CA LEU A 40 -3.80 -16.62 2.95
C LEU A 40 -3.79 -18.05 3.47
N GLN A 41 -4.95 -18.69 3.43
CA GLN A 41 -5.11 -20.13 3.66
C GLN A 41 -5.21 -20.83 2.31
N ALA A 42 -4.44 -21.91 2.14
CA ALA A 42 -4.39 -22.69 0.91
C ALA A 42 -4.17 -24.17 1.25
N ASN A 43 -5.13 -25.04 0.92
CA ASN A 43 -5.06 -26.49 1.14
C ASN A 43 -4.58 -26.88 2.56
N GLY A 44 -5.13 -26.22 3.59
CA GLY A 44 -4.78 -26.46 4.99
C GLY A 44 -3.47 -25.82 5.46
N ARG A 45 -2.78 -25.04 4.62
CA ARG A 45 -1.55 -24.32 4.96
C ARG A 45 -1.81 -22.81 5.00
N ALA A 46 -1.30 -22.16 6.03
CA ALA A 46 -1.40 -20.73 6.24
C ALA A 46 -0.11 -20.01 5.85
N ALA A 47 -0.23 -18.85 5.22
CA ALA A 47 0.86 -17.91 5.00
C ALA A 47 0.45 -16.50 5.40
N LYS A 48 1.32 -15.80 6.13
CA LYS A 48 1.12 -14.39 6.46
C LYS A 48 1.47 -13.52 5.25
N LEU A 49 0.65 -12.50 5.01
CA LEU A 49 0.89 -11.49 4.00
C LEU A 49 1.18 -10.17 4.72
N GLU A 50 2.42 -9.71 4.64
CA GLU A 50 2.95 -8.60 5.44
C GLU A 50 3.35 -7.39 4.57
N HIS A 51 3.52 -7.62 3.27
CA HIS A 51 3.95 -6.60 2.32
C HIS A 51 2.85 -6.33 1.29
N ALA A 52 2.72 -5.06 0.90
CA ALA A 52 1.81 -4.63 -0.15
C ALA A 52 2.55 -3.76 -1.17
N ILE A 53 2.33 -4.00 -2.45
CA ILE A 53 2.77 -3.13 -3.55
C ILE A 53 1.61 -2.91 -4.51
N ALA A 54 1.48 -1.68 -5.01
CA ALA A 54 0.49 -1.30 -6.00
C ALA A 54 1.18 -0.62 -7.17
N VAL A 55 0.92 -1.11 -8.38
CA VAL A 55 1.52 -0.63 -9.63
C VAL A 55 0.43 -0.30 -10.64
N GLU A 56 0.46 0.91 -11.18
CA GLU A 56 -0.36 1.28 -12.34
C GLU A 56 0.30 0.74 -13.61
N VAL A 57 -0.47 -0.02 -14.40
CA VAL A 57 -0.04 -0.63 -15.66
C VAL A 57 -1.06 -0.33 -16.75
N ASP A 58 -0.65 -0.39 -18.02
CA ASP A 58 -1.58 -0.30 -19.14
C ASP A 58 -2.66 -1.38 -19.01
N SER A 59 -3.93 -0.98 -19.12
CA SER A 59 -5.04 -1.92 -19.00
C SER A 59 -5.01 -2.91 -20.15
N ALA A 60 -5.09 -4.20 -19.81
CA ALA A 60 -5.16 -5.28 -20.78
C ALA A 60 -6.54 -5.39 -21.46
N THR A 61 -7.57 -4.79 -20.84
CA THR A 61 -8.97 -4.91 -21.30
C THR A 61 -9.53 -3.61 -21.85
N GLU A 62 -8.99 -2.46 -21.47
CA GLU A 62 -9.50 -1.14 -21.88
C GLU A 62 -8.35 -0.25 -22.39
N PRO A 63 -8.12 -0.21 -23.73
CA PRO A 63 -7.06 0.61 -24.30
C PRO A 63 -7.16 2.08 -23.89
N GLY A 64 -6.04 2.65 -23.44
CA GLY A 64 -5.95 4.04 -23.00
C GLY A 64 -6.38 4.29 -21.56
N TYR A 65 -6.59 3.22 -20.77
CA TYR A 65 -6.77 3.28 -19.33
C TYR A 65 -5.64 2.54 -18.61
N LEU A 66 -5.45 2.88 -17.33
CA LEU A 66 -4.51 2.21 -16.44
C LEU A 66 -5.28 1.31 -15.47
N ASP A 67 -4.83 0.08 -15.30
CA ASP A 67 -5.27 -0.79 -14.22
C ASP A 67 -4.26 -0.71 -13.06
N VAL A 68 -4.74 -0.95 -11.84
CA VAL A 68 -3.89 -1.04 -10.65
C VAL A 68 -3.69 -2.52 -10.30
N VAL A 69 -2.46 -2.99 -10.41
CA VAL A 69 -2.04 -4.32 -9.92
C VAL A 69 -1.61 -4.19 -8.46
N VAL A 70 -2.36 -4.81 -7.56
CA VAL A 70 -2.01 -4.94 -6.14
C VAL A 70 -1.48 -6.33 -5.88
N VAL A 71 -0.32 -6.42 -5.23
CA VAL A 71 0.22 -7.70 -4.73
C VAL A 71 0.45 -7.61 -3.24
N LEU A 72 -0.25 -8.47 -2.49
CA LEU A 72 -0.05 -8.68 -1.06
C LEU A 72 0.77 -9.94 -0.86
N SER A 73 1.89 -9.90 -0.14
CA SER A 73 2.89 -10.98 -0.17
C SER A 73 3.59 -11.21 1.18
N ASP A 74 4.15 -12.42 1.33
CA ASP A 74 4.96 -12.84 2.48
C ASP A 74 6.35 -12.18 2.54
N ARG A 75 6.79 -11.55 1.44
CA ARG A 75 8.10 -10.89 1.30
C ARG A 75 7.99 -9.67 0.41
N ARG A 76 8.96 -8.76 0.49
CA ARG A 76 9.00 -7.58 -0.39
C ARG A 76 9.19 -7.99 -1.85
N LEU A 77 8.46 -7.32 -2.74
CA LEU A 77 8.57 -7.45 -4.18
C LEU A 77 8.92 -6.09 -4.79
N SER A 78 9.65 -6.12 -5.90
CA SER A 78 9.83 -4.95 -6.76
C SER A 78 8.58 -4.70 -7.62
N ALA A 79 8.41 -3.48 -8.15
CA ALA A 79 7.33 -3.17 -9.09
C ALA A 79 7.36 -4.07 -10.33
N ALA A 80 8.55 -4.34 -10.86
CA ALA A 80 8.75 -5.24 -12.00
C ALA A 80 8.28 -6.67 -11.71
N GLN A 81 8.54 -7.19 -10.51
CA GLN A 81 8.04 -8.50 -10.08
C GLN A 81 6.52 -8.49 -9.88
N ALA A 82 5.96 -7.40 -9.33
CA ALA A 82 4.53 -7.32 -9.03
C ALA A 82 3.63 -7.36 -10.28
N ARG A 83 4.10 -6.77 -11.40
CA ARG A 83 3.36 -6.79 -12.67
C ARG A 83 3.49 -8.09 -13.45
N ASP A 84 4.57 -8.86 -13.25
CA ASP A 84 4.82 -10.11 -13.95
C ASP A 84 4.07 -11.29 -13.31
N ALA A 85 2.83 -11.52 -13.76
CA ALA A 85 1.99 -12.60 -13.24
C ALA A 85 2.63 -13.99 -13.38
N ALA A 86 3.30 -14.27 -14.51
CA ALA A 86 3.97 -15.55 -14.74
C ALA A 86 5.19 -15.72 -13.84
N GLY A 87 5.97 -14.64 -13.65
CA GLY A 87 7.08 -14.59 -12.70
C GLY A 87 6.63 -14.85 -11.25
N LEU A 88 5.51 -14.25 -10.82
CA LEU A 88 4.93 -14.49 -9.49
C LEU A 88 4.52 -15.93 -9.29
N GLU A 89 3.85 -16.55 -10.27
CA GLU A 89 3.51 -17.96 -10.23
C GLU A 89 4.76 -18.85 -10.15
N ALA A 90 5.79 -18.53 -10.95
CA ALA A 90 7.06 -19.24 -10.91
C ALA A 90 7.75 -19.13 -9.55
N MET A 91 7.78 -17.94 -8.93
CA MET A 91 8.33 -17.72 -7.58
C MET A 91 7.55 -18.49 -6.52
N SER A 92 6.23 -18.63 -6.67
CA SER A 92 5.41 -19.44 -5.75
C SER A 92 5.81 -20.91 -5.80
N ARG A 93 5.98 -21.45 -7.01
CA ARG A 93 6.35 -22.86 -7.24
C ARG A 93 7.81 -23.16 -6.88
N ARG A 94 8.74 -22.26 -7.15
CA ARG A 94 10.19 -22.48 -6.97
C ARG A 94 10.68 -22.10 -5.58
N ASP A 95 10.28 -20.93 -5.10
CA ASP A 95 10.87 -20.27 -3.93
C ASP A 95 9.85 -20.10 -2.79
N GLY A 96 8.68 -20.72 -2.93
CA GLY A 96 7.64 -20.79 -1.92
C GLY A 96 6.94 -19.46 -1.64
N LEU A 97 6.93 -18.51 -2.59
CA LEU A 97 6.17 -17.26 -2.45
C LEU A 97 4.70 -17.55 -2.15
N ALA A 98 4.19 -16.98 -1.06
CA ALA A 98 2.78 -16.80 -0.82
C ALA A 98 2.37 -15.36 -1.12
N ALA A 99 1.36 -15.19 -1.97
CA ALA A 99 0.87 -13.87 -2.37
C ALA A 99 -0.61 -13.89 -2.76
N LEU A 100 -1.23 -12.71 -2.79
CA LEU A 100 -2.52 -12.46 -3.43
C LEU A 100 -2.29 -11.34 -4.44
N ARG A 101 -2.42 -11.65 -5.72
CA ARG A 101 -2.40 -10.66 -6.80
C ARG A 101 -3.83 -10.27 -7.16
N VAL A 102 -4.12 -8.98 -7.27
CA VAL A 102 -5.43 -8.45 -7.64
C VAL A 102 -5.22 -7.35 -8.67
N VAL A 103 -6.00 -7.39 -9.75
CA VAL A 103 -6.04 -6.33 -10.75
C VAL A 103 -7.34 -5.57 -10.60
N LEU A 104 -7.25 -4.25 -10.48
CA LEU A 104 -8.38 -3.35 -10.31
C LEU A 104 -8.43 -2.37 -11.49
N ASN A 105 -9.61 -2.16 -12.06
CA ASN A 105 -9.81 -1.11 -13.05
C ASN A 105 -9.95 0.28 -12.38
N PRO A 106 -10.01 1.39 -13.15
CA PRO A 106 -10.15 2.74 -12.60
C PRO A 106 -11.35 2.98 -11.68
N ASP A 107 -12.42 2.18 -11.81
CA ASP A 107 -13.62 2.24 -10.95
C ASP A 107 -13.46 1.43 -9.65
N ALA A 108 -12.24 1.02 -9.31
CA ALA A 108 -11.92 0.12 -8.21
C ALA A 108 -12.64 -1.25 -8.28
N ARG A 109 -13.06 -1.69 -9.49
CA ARG A 109 -13.65 -3.01 -9.69
C ARG A 109 -12.54 -4.03 -9.84
N VAL A 110 -12.67 -5.15 -9.14
CA VAL A 110 -11.72 -6.27 -9.26
C VAL A 110 -11.95 -6.98 -10.59
N MET A 111 -10.95 -6.91 -11.46
CA MET A 111 -10.93 -7.55 -12.77
C MET A 111 -10.34 -8.97 -12.70
N SER A 112 -9.31 -9.16 -11.88
CA SER A 112 -8.78 -10.48 -11.54
C SER A 112 -8.33 -10.54 -10.09
N ALA A 113 -8.34 -11.74 -9.53
CA ALA A 113 -7.76 -12.01 -8.22
C ALA A 113 -7.18 -13.43 -8.24
N GLU A 114 -5.95 -13.58 -7.77
CA GLU A 114 -5.11 -14.76 -7.96
C GLU A 114 -4.34 -15.03 -6.66
N PRO A 115 -4.84 -15.93 -5.79
CA PRO A 115 -4.06 -16.40 -4.65
C PRO A 115 -2.94 -17.34 -5.16
N LEU A 116 -1.73 -17.05 -4.74
CA LEU A 116 -0.52 -17.80 -5.06
C LEU A 116 -0.01 -18.43 -3.78
N HIS A 117 0.14 -19.76 -3.77
CA HIS A 117 0.65 -20.48 -2.62
C HIS A 117 1.27 -21.81 -3.07
N PRO A 118 2.42 -22.25 -2.51
CA PRO A 118 3.06 -23.52 -2.87
C PRO A 118 2.24 -24.77 -2.52
N ALA A 119 1.09 -24.61 -1.87
CA ALA A 119 0.17 -25.71 -1.57
C ALA A 119 -0.82 -25.96 -2.70
N PHE A 120 -1.01 -25.01 -3.62
CA PHE A 120 -1.85 -25.22 -4.79
C PHE A 120 -1.14 -26.12 -5.80
N THR A 121 -1.90 -26.99 -6.45
CA THR A 121 -1.38 -27.89 -7.50
C THR A 121 -1.77 -27.44 -8.92
N THR A 122 -2.58 -26.39 -9.03
CA THR A 122 -2.97 -25.74 -10.28
C THR A 122 -3.20 -24.25 -10.02
N PHE A 123 -3.31 -23.47 -11.09
CA PHE A 123 -3.74 -22.08 -11.02
C PHE A 123 -5.12 -21.96 -10.35
N VAL A 124 -5.27 -20.95 -9.51
CA VAL A 124 -6.53 -20.59 -8.85
C VAL A 124 -6.87 -19.14 -9.21
N SER A 125 -8.07 -18.94 -9.75
CA SER A 125 -8.68 -17.60 -9.83
C SER A 125 -9.65 -17.45 -8.67
N SER A 126 -9.62 -16.29 -8.00
CA SER A 126 -10.54 -15.92 -6.94
C SER A 126 -11.45 -14.74 -7.31
N ALA A 127 -11.45 -14.29 -8.57
CA ALA A 127 -12.16 -13.08 -9.01
C ALA A 127 -13.67 -13.08 -8.72
N LEU A 128 -14.35 -14.23 -8.77
CA LEU A 128 -15.78 -14.34 -8.45
C LEU A 128 -16.08 -14.22 -6.95
N TRP A 129 -15.09 -14.53 -6.10
CA TRP A 129 -15.25 -14.67 -4.65
C TRP A 129 -14.63 -13.52 -3.86
N VAL A 130 -13.70 -12.78 -4.47
CA VAL A 130 -13.07 -11.64 -3.83
C VAL A 130 -14.10 -10.55 -3.50
N ARG A 131 -13.93 -9.96 -2.32
CA ARG A 131 -14.61 -8.74 -1.88
C ARG A 131 -13.53 -7.73 -1.57
N PHE A 132 -13.54 -6.62 -2.29
CA PHE A 132 -12.72 -5.47 -1.99
C PHE A 132 -13.57 -4.41 -1.30
N GLU A 133 -13.13 -3.99 -0.13
CA GLU A 133 -13.75 -2.95 0.67
C GLU A 133 -12.74 -1.81 0.80
N PRO A 134 -12.74 -0.84 -0.14
CA PRO A 134 -11.74 0.23 -0.16
C PRO A 134 -11.92 1.19 1.01
N THR A 135 -10.80 1.63 1.57
CA THR A 135 -10.72 2.79 2.46
C THR A 135 -9.97 3.96 1.81
N ALA A 136 -9.22 3.70 0.74
CA ALA A 136 -8.68 4.70 -0.19
C ALA A 136 -8.48 4.08 -1.57
N TYR A 137 -8.81 4.83 -2.62
CA TYR A 137 -8.48 4.52 -4.02
C TYR A 137 -8.41 5.86 -4.75
N ASP A 138 -7.21 6.43 -4.81
CA ASP A 138 -6.91 7.70 -5.46
C ASP A 138 -5.59 7.59 -6.24
N GLU A 139 -5.20 8.66 -6.93
CA GLU A 139 -3.98 8.71 -7.77
C GLU A 139 -2.67 8.37 -7.03
N LYS A 140 -2.65 8.44 -5.70
CA LYS A 140 -1.42 8.31 -4.89
C LYS A 140 -1.39 7.01 -4.11
N ARG A 141 -2.55 6.47 -3.74
CA ARG A 141 -2.63 5.38 -2.79
C ARG A 141 -3.88 4.55 -2.98
N ILE A 142 -3.70 3.25 -2.74
CA ILE A 142 -4.77 2.30 -2.53
C ILE A 142 -4.70 1.70 -1.13
N ALA A 143 -5.84 1.56 -0.48
CA ALA A 143 -5.97 0.89 0.80
C ALA A 143 -7.36 0.29 0.97
N GLY A 144 -7.45 -0.76 1.78
CA GLY A 144 -8.71 -1.39 2.10
C GLY A 144 -8.54 -2.81 2.59
N ARG A 145 -9.63 -3.56 2.53
CA ARG A 145 -9.67 -4.98 2.90
C ARG A 145 -10.02 -5.84 1.69
N LEU A 146 -9.21 -6.86 1.45
CA LEU A 146 -9.47 -7.93 0.49
C LEU A 146 -9.81 -9.20 1.25
N ARG A 147 -10.97 -9.79 0.96
CA ARG A 147 -11.40 -11.03 1.60
C ARG A 147 -12.20 -11.95 0.68
N THR A 148 -12.23 -13.22 1.02
CA THR A 148 -13.26 -14.16 0.57
C THR A 148 -14.43 -14.19 1.58
N PRO A 149 -15.68 -14.49 1.18
CA PRO A 149 -16.81 -14.60 2.11
C PRO A 149 -16.70 -15.80 3.07
N GLY A 150 -15.78 -16.73 2.80
CA GLY A 150 -15.46 -17.92 3.58
C GLY A 150 -14.45 -18.79 2.83
N PRO A 151 -14.17 -20.02 3.28
CA PRO A 151 -13.42 -21.01 2.50
C PRO A 151 -14.09 -21.29 1.16
N GLN A 152 -13.32 -21.18 0.09
CA GLN A 152 -13.70 -21.60 -1.26
C GLN A 152 -13.10 -22.96 -1.55
N ASN A 153 -13.76 -23.74 -2.40
CA ASN A 153 -13.33 -25.07 -2.78
C ASN A 153 -13.70 -25.33 -4.24
N GLU A 154 -12.75 -25.12 -5.15
CA GLU A 154 -12.94 -25.32 -6.59
C GLU A 154 -11.71 -26.01 -7.16
N PHE A 155 -11.89 -26.80 -8.21
CA PHE A 155 -10.77 -27.49 -8.89
C PHE A 155 -9.87 -28.31 -7.95
N ARG A 156 -10.43 -28.85 -6.86
CA ARG A 156 -9.71 -29.56 -5.78
C ARG A 156 -8.67 -28.69 -5.07
N GLN A 157 -8.86 -27.37 -5.09
CA GLN A 157 -8.10 -26.40 -4.32
C GLN A 157 -9.03 -25.74 -3.31
N GLN A 158 -8.60 -25.66 -2.05
CA GLN A 158 -9.28 -24.93 -1.00
C GLN A 158 -8.50 -23.67 -0.66
N TRP A 159 -9.18 -22.53 -0.60
CA TRP A 159 -8.54 -21.27 -0.18
C TRP A 159 -9.48 -20.32 0.56
N SER A 160 -8.89 -19.47 1.39
CA SER A 160 -9.55 -18.26 1.91
C SER A 160 -8.50 -17.22 2.25
N TYR A 161 -8.92 -15.97 2.30
CA TYR A 161 -8.07 -14.90 2.81
C TYR A 161 -8.90 -13.79 3.41
N GLU A 162 -8.29 -13.08 4.35
CA GLU A 162 -8.72 -11.78 4.84
C GLU A 162 -7.45 -10.96 5.10
N VAL A 163 -7.31 -9.87 4.36
CA VAL A 163 -6.09 -9.04 4.39
C VAL A 163 -6.47 -7.57 4.30
N SER A 164 -6.00 -6.79 5.27
CA SER A 164 -6.05 -5.34 5.21
C SER A 164 -4.72 -4.82 4.70
N PHE A 165 -4.74 -3.79 3.86
CA PHE A 165 -3.52 -3.25 3.29
C PHE A 165 -3.59 -1.73 3.04
N SER A 166 -2.40 -1.17 2.85
CA SER A 166 -2.17 0.18 2.36
C SER A 166 -0.90 0.14 1.52
N ALA A 167 -0.93 0.76 0.33
CA ALA A 167 0.25 0.92 -0.51
C ALA A 167 0.14 2.20 -1.34
N PRO A 168 1.24 2.97 -1.50
CA PRO A 168 1.29 3.99 -2.54
C PRO A 168 1.19 3.34 -3.92
N ILE A 169 0.57 4.03 -4.86
CA ILE A 169 0.51 3.63 -6.26
C ILE A 169 1.75 4.15 -6.96
N VAL A 170 2.41 3.27 -7.71
CA VAL A 170 3.59 3.62 -8.51
C VAL A 170 3.27 3.35 -9.97
N LEU A 171 3.48 4.33 -10.84
CA LEU A 171 3.34 4.14 -12.28
C LEU A 171 4.45 3.21 -12.79
N ASP A 172 4.09 2.19 -13.57
CA ASP A 172 5.05 1.36 -14.28
C ASP A 172 5.86 2.25 -15.25
N PRO A 173 7.21 2.26 -15.18
CA PRO A 173 8.03 3.02 -16.11
C PRO A 173 7.82 2.62 -17.59
N ASP A 174 7.31 1.41 -17.85
CA ASP A 174 7.02 0.94 -19.20
C ASP A 174 5.58 1.26 -19.65
N ALA A 175 4.75 1.88 -18.81
CA ALA A 175 3.39 2.24 -19.18
C ALA A 175 3.37 3.29 -20.30
N THR A 176 2.57 3.02 -21.33
CA THR A 176 2.42 3.90 -22.50
C THR A 176 1.23 4.83 -22.37
N THR A 177 0.27 4.49 -21.51
CA THR A 177 -0.89 5.33 -21.20
C THR A 177 -0.48 6.48 -20.28
N VAL A 178 -0.84 7.70 -20.67
CA VAL A 178 -0.68 8.88 -19.81
C VAL A 178 -1.84 8.91 -18.80
N PRO A 179 -1.58 8.96 -17.49
CA PRO A 179 -2.63 9.10 -16.48
C PRO A 179 -3.51 10.31 -16.79
N ARG A 180 -4.83 10.11 -16.91
CA ARG A 180 -5.77 11.22 -17.02
C ARG A 180 -5.89 11.87 -15.64
N ARG A 181 -5.41 13.12 -15.54
CA ARG A 181 -5.57 13.99 -14.37
C ARG A 181 -6.98 14.55 -14.27
#